data_AF-A0A3N7GX06-F1
#
_entry.id   AF-A0A3N7GX06-F1
#
_cell.length_a   1.000
_cell.length_b   1.000
_cell.length_c   1.000
_cell.angle_alpha   90.00
_cell.angle_beta   90.00
_cell.angle_gamma   90.00
#
_symmetry.space_group_name_H-M   'P 1'
#
loop_
_entity.id
_entity.type
_entity.pdbx_description
1 polymer ?
#
loop_
_entity_poly.entity_id
_entity_poly.type
_entity_poly.pdbx_seq_one_letter_code
_entity_poly.pdbx_strand_id
1 'polypeptide(L)'
;RVSYRRAVRMAMASTMRMGAEGIKVMISGRLNGAEMARSESFKEGRIPLSTFRADIDYHLAEAHTSYGRLGVKVWIMKGEVYGKRELSALVGNQKNNRQGGGERRRPSRDRK
;
A
#
# COMPACT_ATOMS: atom_id res chain seq x y z
N ARG A 1 -11.20 20.10 10.94
CA ARG A 1 -9.91 19.44 11.26
C ARG A 1 -10.20 18.20 12.10
N VAL A 2 -9.56 17.06 11.81
CA VAL A 2 -9.69 15.83 12.62
C VAL A 2 -8.44 15.68 13.49
N SER A 3 -8.58 15.08 14.67
CA SER A 3 -7.42 14.73 15.50
C SER A 3 -6.52 13.73 14.77
N TYR A 4 -5.22 14.04 14.67
CA TYR A 4 -4.26 13.17 13.98
C TYR A 4 -4.20 11.77 14.62
N ARG A 5 -4.31 11.67 15.95
CA ARG A 5 -4.34 10.38 16.65
C ARG A 5 -5.52 9.52 16.23
N ARG A 6 -6.69 10.13 16.06
CA ARG A 6 -7.89 9.43 15.60
C ARG A 6 -7.71 8.95 14.16
N ALA A 7 -7.20 9.82 13.29
CA ALA A 7 -6.92 9.47 11.89
C ALA A 7 -5.93 8.30 11.78
N VAL A 8 -4.86 8.31 12.57
CA VAL A 8 -3.86 7.22 12.60
C VAL A 8 -4.49 5.91 13.07
N ARG A 9 -5.22 5.91 14.20
CA ARG A 9 -5.86 4.67 14.70
C ARG A 9 -6.86 4.10 13.70
N MET A 10 -7.63 4.94 13.03
CA MET A 10 -8.55 4.50 11.99
C MET A 10 -7.81 3.86 10.80
N ALA A 11 -6.71 4.47 10.35
CA ALA A 11 -5.88 3.94 9.27
C ALA A 11 -5.22 2.61 9.66
N MET A 12 -4.70 2.50 10.89
CA MET A 12 -4.11 1.26 11.41
C MET A 12 -5.12 0.13 11.48
N ALA A 13 -6.29 0.38 12.09
CA ALA A 13 -7.36 -0.61 12.17
C ALA A 13 -7.85 -1.06 10.79
N SER A 14 -7.95 -0.14 9.82
CA SER A 14 -8.32 -0.49 8.44
C SER A 14 -7.26 -1.35 7.77
N THR A 15 -5.98 -1.05 7.97
CA THR A 15 -4.86 -1.79 7.35
C THR A 15 -4.72 -3.19 7.93
N MET A 16 -4.84 -3.33 9.25
CA MET A 16 -4.85 -4.64 9.92
C MET A 16 -6.07 -5.48 9.46
N ARG A 17 -7.24 -4.85 9.28
CA ARG A 17 -8.43 -5.52 8.73
C ARG A 17 -8.23 -6.04 7.31
N MET A 18 -7.41 -5.36 6.49
CA MET A 18 -7.07 -5.78 5.14
C MET A 18 -6.04 -6.92 5.09
N GLY A 19 -5.59 -7.43 6.24
CA GLY A 19 -4.70 -8.59 6.32
C GLY A 19 -3.20 -8.24 6.28
N ALA A 20 -2.82 -6.99 6.53
CA ALA A 20 -1.40 -6.67 6.76
C ALA A 20 -0.92 -7.29 8.07
N GLU A 21 0.30 -7.86 8.08
CA GLU A 21 0.89 -8.44 9.29
C GLU A 21 1.41 -7.37 10.27
N GLY A 22 1.66 -6.16 9.78
CA GLY A 22 2.01 -5.02 10.63
C GLY A 22 2.00 -3.68 9.93
N ILE A 23 1.78 -2.62 10.70
CA ILE A 23 1.79 -1.23 10.23
C ILE A 23 2.52 -0.32 11.24
N LYS A 24 3.40 0.55 10.72
CA LYS A 24 4.03 1.62 11.49
C LYS A 24 3.72 2.93 10.80
N VAL A 25 3.23 3.90 11.56
CA VAL A 25 2.98 5.26 11.11
C VAL A 25 3.78 6.19 12.00
N MET A 26 4.64 7.01 11.39
CA MET A 26 5.39 8.05 12.07
C MET A 26 4.97 9.40 11.51
N ILE A 27 4.57 10.31 12.39
CA ILE A 27 4.22 11.68 12.03
C ILE A 27 5.23 12.61 12.69
N SER A 28 5.83 13.48 11.90
CA SER A 28 6.79 14.49 12.35
C SER A 28 6.32 15.89 11.99
N GLY A 29 6.44 16.84 12.91
CA GLY A 29 6.20 18.26 12.67
C GLY A 29 5.48 18.94 13.84
N ARG A 30 4.84 20.07 13.57
CA ARG A 30 4.09 20.86 14.56
C ARG A 30 2.73 20.24 14.86
N LEU A 31 2.73 19.11 15.56
CA LEU A 31 1.52 18.36 15.91
C LEU A 31 0.56 19.22 16.73
N ASN A 32 -0.73 19.23 16.36
CA ASN A 32 -1.77 20.09 16.93
C ASN A 32 -1.46 21.60 16.92
N GLY A 33 -0.54 22.07 16.07
CA GLY A 33 -0.18 23.49 16.02
C GLY A 33 0.73 23.94 17.17
N ALA A 34 1.36 22.99 17.88
CA ALA A 34 2.37 23.30 18.88
C ALA A 34 3.53 24.13 18.27
N GLU A 35 4.13 24.99 19.08
CA GLU A 35 5.27 25.83 18.68
C GLU A 35 6.49 24.97 18.27
N MET A 36 6.79 23.94 19.06
CA MET A 36 7.91 23.03 18.82
C MET A 36 7.49 21.78 18.05
N ALA A 37 8.28 21.39 17.05
CA ALA A 37 8.04 20.18 16.27
C ALA A 37 8.32 18.92 17.10
N ARG A 38 7.47 17.90 16.94
CA ARG A 38 7.59 16.61 17.61
C ARG A 38 7.38 15.48 16.61
N SER A 39 7.93 14.31 16.95
CA SER A 39 7.75 13.08 16.19
C SER A 39 7.02 12.06 17.06
N GLU A 40 5.87 11.59 16.60
CA GLU A 40 5.08 10.55 17.28
C GLU A 40 4.99 9.34 16.36
N SER A 41 5.31 8.17 16.91
CA SER A 41 5.26 6.90 16.18
C SER A 41 4.21 5.98 16.78
N PHE A 42 3.39 5.41 15.92
CA PHE A 42 2.41 4.39 16.24
C PHE A 42 2.79 3.11 15.48
N LYS A 43 2.74 1.97 16.16
CA LYS A 43 3.07 0.67 15.59
C LYS A 43 2.07 -0.36 16.06
N GLU A 44 1.65 -1.23 15.17
CA GLU A 44 0.82 -2.40 15.45
C GLU A 44 1.32 -3.57 14.60
N GLY A 45 1.32 -4.79 15.17
CA GLY A 45 1.82 -5.98 14.50
C GLY A 45 3.35 -6.07 14.37
N ARG A 46 3.80 -6.97 13.49
CA ARG A 46 5.22 -7.32 13.31
C ARG A 46 5.82 -6.51 12.16
N ILE A 47 6.97 -5.86 12.40
CA ILE A 47 7.65 -5.02 11.39
C ILE A 47 9.16 -5.08 11.63
N PRO A 48 9.84 -6.09 11.07
CA PRO A 48 11.29 -6.25 11.24
C PRO A 48 12.03 -5.42 10.18
N LEU A 49 12.49 -4.22 10.55
CA LEU A 49 13.18 -3.30 9.63
C LEU A 49 14.59 -3.77 9.21
N SER A 50 15.21 -4.68 9.98
CA SER A 50 16.53 -5.26 9.68
C SER A 50 16.46 -6.49 8.79
N THR A 51 15.26 -7.04 8.54
CA THR A 51 15.09 -8.32 7.84
C THR A 51 14.79 -8.06 6.37
N PHE A 52 15.79 -8.21 5.49
CA PHE A 52 15.65 -7.94 4.05
C PHE A 52 14.62 -8.82 3.32
N ARG A 53 14.36 -10.04 3.83
CA ARG A 53 13.33 -10.95 3.31
C ARG A 53 11.90 -10.49 3.61
N ALA A 54 11.71 -9.52 4.50
CA ALA A 54 10.39 -8.95 4.75
C ALA A 54 9.93 -8.10 3.55
N ASP A 55 8.66 -8.21 3.19
CA ASP A 55 8.00 -7.33 2.23
C ASP A 55 7.41 -6.14 2.96
N ILE A 56 8.15 -5.04 2.92
CA ILE A 56 7.80 -3.81 3.61
C ILE A 56 7.68 -2.70 2.57
N ASP A 57 6.46 -2.21 2.38
CA ASP A 57 6.22 -1.01 1.60
C ASP A 57 6.48 0.21 2.48
N TYR A 58 7.26 1.15 1.96
CA TYR A 58 7.49 2.44 2.58
C TYR A 58 6.93 3.56 1.71
N HIS A 59 6.22 4.49 2.33
CA HIS A 59 5.79 5.71 1.65
C HIS A 59 5.97 6.93 2.57
N LEU A 60 6.35 8.05 1.98
CA LEU A 60 6.43 9.35 2.63
C LEU A 60 5.48 10.31 1.94
N ALA A 61 4.62 10.95 2.73
CA ALA A 61 3.71 11.98 2.27
C ALA A 61 3.83 13.22 3.16
N GLU A 62 3.70 14.40 2.55
CA GLU A 62 3.63 15.67 3.27
C GLU A 62 2.18 16.16 3.34
N ALA A 63 1.75 16.58 4.52
CA ALA A 63 0.45 17.23 4.72
C ALA A 63 0.65 18.73 4.90
N HIS A 64 0.06 19.52 4.01
CA HIS A 64 0.06 20.97 4.09
C HIS A 64 -0.98 21.43 5.12
N THR A 65 -0.54 22.12 6.17
CA THR A 65 -1.43 22.68 7.19
C THR A 65 -1.14 24.16 7.40
N SER A 66 -2.07 24.86 8.05
CA SER A 66 -1.93 26.29 8.36
C SER A 66 -0.69 26.63 9.22
N TYR A 67 -0.17 25.66 9.97
CA TYR A 67 0.98 25.85 10.88
C TYR A 67 2.31 25.38 10.27
N GLY A 68 2.29 24.96 9.01
CA GLY A 68 3.44 24.41 8.30
C GLY A 68 3.16 23.03 7.70
N ARG A 69 4.23 22.32 7.35
CA ARG A 69 4.15 20.98 6.76
C ARG A 69 4.32 19.91 7.83
N LEU A 70 3.51 18.87 7.75
CA LEU A 70 3.65 17.66 8.56
C LEU A 70 4.15 16.54 7.68
N GLY A 71 5.23 15.86 8.09
CA GLY A 71 5.71 14.67 7.43
C GLY A 71 5.02 13.42 7.97
N VAL A 72 4.46 12.60 7.10
CA VAL A 72 3.86 11.31 7.43
C VAL A 72 4.65 10.22 6.73
N LYS A 73 5.25 9.34 7.52
CA LYS A 73 6.01 8.18 7.05
C LYS A 73 5.25 6.91 7.44
N VAL A 74 4.99 6.05 6.46
CA VAL A 74 4.22 4.82 6.66
C VAL A 74 5.05 3.62 6.21
N TRP A 75 5.04 2.57 7.03
CA TRP A 75 5.56 1.25 6.70
C TRP A 75 4.43 0.23 6.82
N ILE A 76 4.22 -0.57 5.78
CA ILE A 76 3.23 -1.66 5.78
C ILE A 76 3.97 -2.97 5.53
N MET A 77 3.86 -3.90 6.46
CA MET A 77 4.41 -5.25 6.33
C MET A 77 3.33 -6.17 5.77
N LYS A 78 3.57 -6.67 4.55
CA LYS A 78 2.66 -7.57 3.84
C LYS A 78 2.94 -9.04 4.13
N GLY A 79 4.17 -9.38 4.48
CA GLY A 79 4.62 -10.73 4.82
C GLY A 79 6.12 -10.91 4.58
N GLU A 80 6.56 -12.16 4.49
CA GLU A 80 7.93 -12.55 4.16
C GLU A 80 7.99 -13.20 2.78
N VAL A 81 8.91 -12.77 1.91
CA VAL A 81 9.08 -13.36 0.57
C VAL A 81 10.16 -14.44 0.65
N TYR A 82 9.76 -15.69 0.44
CA TYR A 82 10.67 -16.84 0.36
C TYR A 82 10.84 -17.21 -1.13
N GLY A 83 11.90 -16.69 -1.78
CA GLY A 83 12.22 -16.99 -3.18
C GLY A 83 13.06 -15.90 -3.86
N LYS A 84 13.54 -16.15 -5.09
CA LYS A 84 14.13 -15.10 -5.94
C LYS A 84 13.06 -14.05 -6.24
N ARG A 85 13.17 -12.85 -5.68
CA ARG A 85 12.40 -11.69 -6.13
C ARG A 85 12.85 -11.34 -7.54
N GLU A 86 12.09 -11.76 -8.55
CA GLU A 86 12.11 -11.09 -9.86
C GLU A 86 11.64 -9.65 -9.59
N LEU A 87 12.58 -8.69 -9.56
CA LEU A 87 12.31 -7.26 -9.28
C LEU A 87 11.43 -6.58 -10.35
N SER A 88 10.91 -7.33 -11.31
CA SER A 88 10.01 -6.90 -12.38
C SER A 88 8.56 -6.76 -11.90
N ALA A 89 8.32 -6.01 -10.82
CA ALA A 89 6.98 -5.72 -10.30
C ALA A 89 6.26 -4.58 -11.06
N LEU A 90 6.44 -4.50 -12.38
CA LEU A 90 5.57 -3.73 -13.28
C LEU A 90 4.77 -4.62 -14.25
N VAL A 91 4.99 -5.95 -14.25
CA VAL A 91 4.27 -6.91 -15.11
C VAL A 91 3.47 -7.86 -14.24
N GLY A 92 2.31 -7.39 -13.77
CA GLY A 92 1.48 -8.15 -12.85
C GLY A 92 0.00 -7.80 -12.91
N ASN A 93 -0.55 -7.50 -14.10
CA ASN A 93 -2.00 -7.60 -14.31
C ASN A 93 -2.43 -7.72 -15.79
N GLN A 94 -1.73 -8.54 -16.60
CA GLN A 94 -2.31 -8.99 -17.85
C GLN A 94 -3.27 -10.15 -17.54
N LYS A 95 -4.55 -9.77 -17.35
CA LYS A 95 -5.68 -10.70 -17.32
C LYS A 95 -5.51 -11.73 -18.43
N ASN A 96 -5.47 -13.01 -18.03
CA ASN A 96 -5.69 -14.15 -18.91
C ASN A 96 -7.06 -13.99 -19.58
N ASN A 97 -7.10 -13.43 -20.79
CA ASN A 97 -8.20 -13.57 -21.73
C ASN A 97 -7.72 -14.39 -22.93
N ARG A 98 -7.49 -15.68 -22.69
CA ARG A 98 -7.28 -16.67 -23.76
C ARG A 98 -8.29 -17.81 -23.57
N GLN A 99 -9.46 -17.65 -24.18
CA GLN A 99 -10.45 -18.69 -24.54
C GLN A 99 -11.55 -17.98 -25.35
N GLY A 100 -11.88 -18.32 -26.58
CA GLY A 100 -11.40 -19.35 -27.49
C GLY A 100 -11.75 -18.95 -28.92
N GLY A 101 -11.02 -19.53 -29.87
CA GLY A 101 -11.26 -19.35 -31.30
C GLY A 101 -12.61 -19.94 -31.73
N GLY A 102 -13.35 -19.18 -32.53
CA GLY A 102 -14.54 -19.63 -33.24
C GLY A 102 -14.43 -19.16 -34.68
N GLU A 103 -13.78 -19.97 -35.52
CA GLU A 103 -13.61 -19.74 -36.94
C GLU A 103 -14.98 -19.73 -37.63
N ARG A 104 -15.48 -18.53 -37.96
CA ARG A 104 -16.73 -18.35 -38.72
C ARG A 104 -16.47 -18.69 -40.18
N ARG A 105 -16.52 -19.99 -40.50
CA ARG A 105 -16.65 -20.47 -41.89
C ARG A 105 -18.07 -20.26 -42.39
N ARG A 106 -18.23 -19.31 -43.30
CA ARG A 106 -19.24 -19.32 -44.38
C ARG A 106 -18.54 -18.72 -45.62
N PRO A 107 -18.91 -19.07 -46.87
CA PRO A 107 -20.12 -19.76 -47.30
C PRO A 107 -19.89 -20.87 -48.36
N SER A 108 -20.88 -21.74 -48.58
CA SER A 108 -21.26 -22.14 -49.94
C SER A 108 -22.70 -22.64 -49.92
N ARG A 109 -23.56 -21.93 -50.65
CA ARG A 109 -24.96 -22.30 -50.88
C ARG A 109 -25.00 -22.83 -52.31
N ASP A 110 -24.78 -24.13 -52.45
CA ASP A 110 -24.99 -24.86 -53.70
C ASP A 110 -26.43 -25.41 -53.75
N ARG A 111 -27.12 -25.05 -54.84
CA ARG A 111 -28.13 -25.80 -55.61
C ARG A 111 -29.27 -26.51 -54.87
N LYS A 112 -30.53 -26.10 -55.14
CA LYS A 112 -31.39 -26.67 -56.19
C LYS A 112 -32.65 -25.82 -56.36
#